data_AF-A0A6B3EYB5-F1
#
_entry.id   AF-A0A6B3EYB5-F1
#
_cell.length_a   1.000
_cell.length_b   1.000
_cell.length_c   1.000
_cell.angle_alpha   90.00
_cell.angle_beta   90.00
_cell.angle_gamma   90.00
#
_symmetry.space_group_name_H-M   'P 1'
#
loop_
_entity.id
_entity.type
_entity.pdbx_description
1 polymer ?
#
loop_
_entity_poly.entity_id
_entity_poly.type
_entity_poly.pdbx_seq_one_letter_code
_entity_poly.pdbx_strand_id
1 'polypeptide(L)' 'AEQRVSGTGSGTKHYRHPLVGDLTLDCDTWLSPDGSGQRLVVLTAEENTPSHDALRILTSWTAEETVRGTRA' A
#
# COMPACT_ATOMS: atom_id res chain seq x y z
N ALA A 1 -5.46 5.11 19.83
CA ALA A 1 -6.85 5.06 19.35
C ALA A 1 -6.91 3.93 18.33
N GLU A 2 -7.70 2.91 18.62
CA GLU A 2 -7.82 1.70 17.79
C GLU A 2 -9.16 1.81 17.07
N GLN A 3 -9.14 2.24 15.80
CA GLN A 3 -10.35 2.39 15.02
C GLN A 3 -10.74 1.00 14.48
N ARG A 4 -11.84 0.42 15.00
CA ARG A 4 -12.41 -0.81 14.43
C ARG A 4 -12.93 -0.52 13.05
N VAL A 5 -12.41 -1.25 12.06
CA VAL A 5 -12.74 -1.00 10.67
C VAL A 5 -13.84 -1.96 10.21
N SER A 6 -15.01 -1.40 9.95
CA SER A 6 -16.21 -2.11 9.52
C SER A 6 -16.24 -2.20 7.99
N GLY A 7 -15.72 -3.30 7.45
CA GLY A 7 -15.76 -3.63 6.02
C GLY A 7 -14.36 -3.87 5.44
N THR A 8 -13.73 -4.97 5.83
CA THR A 8 -12.40 -5.37 5.35
C THR A 8 -12.53 -6.31 4.16
N GLY A 9 -12.20 -5.83 2.95
CA GLY A 9 -11.87 -6.74 1.85
C GLY A 9 -10.39 -7.07 1.93
N SER A 10 -10.04 -8.32 2.25
CA SER A 10 -8.65 -8.79 2.27
C SER A 10 -8.41 -9.75 1.10
N GLY A 11 -7.24 -9.68 0.47
CA GLY A 11 -6.85 -10.62 -0.58
C GLY A 11 -5.50 -10.29 -1.21
N THR A 12 -4.99 -11.19 -2.05
CA THR A 12 -3.68 -11.02 -2.70
C THR A 12 -3.83 -10.43 -4.09
N LYS A 13 -2.94 -9.49 -4.44
CA LYS A 13 -2.87 -8.83 -5.74
C LYS A 13 -1.53 -9.12 -6.41
N HIS A 14 -1.61 -9.46 -7.69
CA HIS A 14 -0.44 -9.63 -8.55
C HIS A 14 -0.32 -8.46 -9.49
N TYR A 15 0.86 -7.84 -9.53
CA TYR A 15 1.18 -6.71 -10.39
C TYR A 15 2.44 -6.98 -11.18
N ARG A 16 2.58 -6.29 -12.30
CA ARG A 16 3.83 -6.22 -13.06
C ARG A 16 4.25 -4.76 -13.17
N HIS A 17 5.24 -4.37 -12.38
CA HIS A 17 5.78 -3.02 -12.33
C HIS A 17 6.94 -2.87 -13.32
N PRO A 18 7.01 -1.79 -14.12
CA PRO A 18 8.03 -1.65 -15.16
C PRO A 18 9.48 -1.63 -14.64
N LEU A 19 9.68 -1.15 -13.41
CA LEU A 19 11.01 -1.04 -12.80
C LEU A 19 11.45 -2.31 -12.05
N VAL A 20 10.55 -2.91 -11.27
CA VAL A 20 10.90 -3.97 -10.30
C VAL A 20 10.34 -5.34 -10.69
N GLY A 21 9.63 -5.43 -11.82
CA GLY A 21 9.04 -6.67 -12.30
C GLY A 21 7.79 -7.07 -11.53
N ASP A 22 7.63 -8.36 -11.31
CA ASP A 22 6.44 -8.93 -10.68
C ASP A 22 6.37 -8.66 -9.18
N LEU A 23 5.18 -8.32 -8.69
CA LEU A 23 4.88 -8.06 -7.29
C LEU A 23 3.66 -8.86 -6.86
N THR A 24 3.79 -9.56 -5.74
CA THR A 24 2.70 -10.23 -5.04
C THR A 24 2.48 -9.51 -3.73
N LEU A 25 1.33 -8.84 -3.59
CA LEU A 25 1.01 -7.98 -2.46
C LEU A 25 -0.26 -8.43 -1.77
N ASP A 26 -0.24 -8.54 -0.45
CA ASP A 26 -1.46 -8.61 0.35
C ASP A 26 -2.13 -7.24 0.33
N CYS A 27 -3.44 -7.25 0.15
CA CYS A 27 -4.25 -6.06 0.00
C CYS A 27 -5.38 -6.08 1.01
N ASP A 28 -5.40 -5.08 1.87
CA ASP A 28 -6.53 -4.80 2.74
C ASP A 28 -7.19 -3.50 2.30
N THR A 29 -8.51 -3.56 2.13
CA THR A 29 -9.33 -2.41 1.76
C THR A 29 -10.34 -2.13 2.85
N TRP A 30 -10.43 -0.86 3.24
CA TRP A 30 -11.35 -0.36 4.24
C TRP A 30 -12.19 0.77 3.66
N LEU A 31 -13.49 0.74 3.98
CA LEU A 31 -14.43 1.78 3.58
C LEU A 31 -14.53 2.83 4.70
N SER A 32 -14.59 4.12 4.31
CA SER A 32 -14.86 5.18 5.26
C SER A 32 -16.28 5.05 5.85
N PRO A 33 -16.44 5.16 7.17
CA PRO A 33 -17.75 4.98 7.81
C PRO A 33 -18.68 6.19 7.63
N ASP A 34 -18.16 7.34 7.18
CA ASP A 34 -18.91 8.59 7.02
C ASP A 34 -19.80 8.63 5.77
N GLY A 35 -19.84 7.54 4.98
CA GLY A 35 -20.64 7.47 3.76
C GLY A 35 -20.09 8.30 2.61
N SER A 36 -18.88 8.87 2.72
CA SER A 36 -18.23 9.64 1.65
C SER A 36 -17.87 8.78 0.43
N GLY A 37 -17.87 7.45 0.58
CA GLY A 37 -17.39 6.51 -0.44
C GLY A 37 -15.86 6.43 -0.54
N GLN A 38 -15.13 7.16 0.32
CA GLN A 38 -13.67 7.04 0.42
C GLN A 38 -13.27 5.63 0.88
N ARG A 39 -12.09 5.20 0.42
CA ARG A 39 -11.50 3.92 0.76
C ARG A 39 -10.02 4.07 1.07
N LEU A 40 -9.58 3.43 2.15
CA LEU A 40 -8.16 3.20 2.40
C LEU A 40 -7.79 1.83 1.83
N VAL A 41 -6.69 1.76 1.11
CA VAL A 41 -6.11 0.50 0.62
C VAL A 41 -4.69 0.42 1.14
N VAL A 42 -4.35 -0.65 1.87
CA VAL A 42 -2.99 -0.95 2.28
C VAL A 42 -2.51 -2.15 1.48
N LEU A 43 -1.33 -2.01 0.92
CA LEU A 43 -0.64 -3.06 0.18
C LEU A 43 0.64 -3.42 0.92
N THR A 44 0.81 -4.68 1.28
CA THR A 44 2.00 -5.20 1.97
C THR A 44 2.61 -6.36 1.19
N ALA A 45 3.88 -6.63 1.43
CA ALA A 45 4.53 -7.85 0.97
C ALA A 45 5.12 -8.59 2.18
N GLU A 46 5.05 -9.91 2.15
CA GLU A 46 5.66 -10.76 3.17
C GLU A 46 7.17 -10.50 3.28
N GLU A 47 7.68 -10.44 4.51
CA GLU A 47 9.09 -10.19 4.78
C GLU A 47 10.02 -11.23 4.15
N ASN A 48 11.22 -10.79 3.73
CA ASN A 48 12.21 -11.64 3.07
C ASN A 48 11.76 -12.24 1.73
N THR A 49 10.76 -11.64 1.08
CA THR A 49 10.36 -12.00 -0.29
C THR A 49 10.89 -11.01 -1.33
N PRO A 50 11.04 -11.41 -2.60
CA PRO A 50 11.39 -10.48 -3.68
C PRO A 50 10.42 -9.29 -3.80
N SER A 51 9.14 -9.51 -3.47
CA SER A 51 8.14 -8.44 -3.48
C SER A 51 8.38 -7.41 -2.37
N HIS A 52 8.87 -7.82 -1.20
CA HIS A 52 9.28 -6.92 -0.14
C HIS A 52 10.48 -6.06 -0.55
N ASP A 53 11.51 -6.67 -1.13
CA ASP A 53 12.69 -5.94 -1.59
C ASP A 53 12.33 -4.93 -2.70
N ALA A 54 11.47 -5.35 -3.63
CA ALA A 54 10.94 -4.50 -4.68
C ALA A 54 10.12 -3.31 -4.13
N LEU A 55 9.26 -3.52 -3.11
CA LEU A 55 8.56 -2.43 -2.43
C LEU A 55 9.53 -1.44 -1.76
N ARG A 56 10.61 -1.92 -1.14
CA ARG A 56 11.64 -1.04 -0.57
C ARG A 56 12.33 -0.19 -1.63
N ILE A 57 12.62 -0.76 -2.80
CA ILE A 57 13.17 0.00 -3.93
C ILE A 57 12.19 1.10 -4.35
N LEU A 58 10.92 0.78 -4.56
CA LEU A 58 9.90 1.76 -4.99
C LEU A 58 9.68 2.89 -3.98
N THR A 59 9.70 2.58 -2.68
CA THR A 59 9.52 3.58 -1.61
C THR A 59 10.75 4.47 -1.41
N SER A 60 11.94 3.99 -1.77
CA SER A 60 13.16 4.80 -1.67
C SER A 60 13.16 6.02 -2.61
N TRP A 61 12.39 5.97 -3.71
CA TRP A 61 12.33 7.07 -4.69
C TRP A 61 11.24 8.10 -4.36
N THR A 62 10.15 7.68 -3.72
CA THR A 62 9.06 8.57 -3.30
C THR A 62 9.34 9.29 -1.97
N ALA A 63 10.37 8.86 -1.22
CA ALA A 63 10.82 9.55 -0.02
C ALA A 63 11.24 11.01 -0.30
N GLU A 64 11.85 11.29 -1.46
CA GLU A 64 12.24 12.66 -1.86
C GLU A 64 11.04 13.55 -2.20
N GLU A 65 9.96 12.96 -2.74
CA GLU A 65 8.73 13.69 -3.10
C GLU A 65 7.84 13.98 -1.87
N THR A 66 7.74 13.02 -0.94
CA THR A 66 6.97 13.18 0.31
C THR A 66 7.58 14.25 1.23
N VAL A 67 8.91 14.32 1.35
CA VAL A 67 9.60 15.38 2.10
C VAL A 67 9.35 16.76 1.47
N ARG A 68 9.18 16.84 0.14
CA ARG A 68 8.84 18.08 -0.57
C ARG A 68 7.38 18.49 -0.36
N GLY A 69 6.46 17.53 -0.32
CA GLY A 69 5.03 17.76 -0.07
C GLY A 69 4.68 18.10 1.39
N THR A 70 5.51 17.68 2.35
CA THR A 70 5.32 17.98 3.79
C THR A 70 5.89 19.36 4.17
N ARG A 71 6.48 20.08 3.20
CA ARG A 71 7.08 21.41 3.37
C ARG A 71 6.27 22.53 2.70
N ALA A 72 5.02 22.25 2.34
CA ALA A 72 4.06 23.23 1.82
C ALA A 72 3.07 23.67 2.91
#